data_AF-A0A1N6KNG4-F1
#
_entry.id   AF-A0A1N6KNG4-F1
#
_cell.length_a   1.000
_cell.length_b   1.000
_cell.length_c   1.000
_cell.angle_alpha   90.00
_cell.angle_beta   90.00
_cell.angle_gamma   90.00
#
_symmetry.space_group_name_H-M   'P 1'
#
loop_
_entity.id
_entity.type
_entity.pdbx_description
1 polymer ?
#
loop_
_entity_poly.entity_id
_entity_poly.type
_entity_poly.pdbx_seq_one_letter_code
_entity_poly.pdbx_strand_id
1 'polypeptide(L)'
;MVEFTPWRVRAHMIVLVFVVSMLWGLHYALTWESAGIPYALTFLSAFVVTQCCIADSKVVRKPILLSFQWLMLLFWTVSAPAYLVWTRRLRGVGLAIGFFVLYEVFLNLTFFVVRYLVDGPAFFRR
;
A
#
# COMPACT_ATOMS: atom_id res chain seq x y z
N MET A 1 8.36 -0.40 -27.09
CA MET A 1 7.38 -0.54 -25.98
C MET A 1 7.68 -1.85 -25.29
N VAL A 2 8.04 -1.85 -24.01
CA VAL A 2 8.31 -3.09 -23.28
C VAL A 2 6.98 -3.71 -22.89
N GLU A 3 6.56 -4.77 -23.58
CA GLU A 3 5.37 -5.54 -23.20
C GLU A 3 5.69 -6.35 -21.94
N PHE A 4 5.39 -5.76 -20.78
CA PHE A 4 5.43 -6.52 -19.53
C PHE A 4 4.25 -7.49 -19.51
N THR A 5 4.56 -8.76 -19.28
CA THR A 5 3.53 -9.77 -19.01
C THR A 5 2.70 -9.36 -17.78
N PRO A 6 1.38 -9.58 -17.79
CA PRO A 6 0.48 -9.11 -16.74
C PRO A 6 0.84 -9.65 -15.35
N TRP A 7 1.52 -10.81 -15.27
CA TRP A 7 2.01 -11.36 -14.01
C TRP A 7 3.17 -10.54 -13.42
N ARG A 8 4.08 -10.02 -14.25
CA ARG A 8 5.22 -9.19 -13.78
C ARG A 8 4.72 -7.87 -13.24
N VAL A 9 3.75 -7.25 -13.92
CA VAL A 9 3.13 -6.00 -13.48
C VAL A 9 2.51 -6.16 -12.10
N ARG A 10 1.75 -7.24 -11.89
CA ARG A 10 1.13 -7.55 -10.59
C ARG A 10 2.17 -7.81 -9.50
N ALA A 11 3.23 -8.55 -9.81
CA ALA A 11 4.30 -8.80 -8.85
C ALA A 11 4.98 -7.49 -8.42
N HIS A 12 5.28 -6.59 -9.37
CA HIS A 12 5.88 -5.28 -9.06
C HIS A 12 4.97 -4.42 -8.18
N MET A 13 3.65 -4.40 -8.45
CA MET A 13 2.69 -3.68 -7.62
C MET A 13 2.68 -4.18 -6.17
N ILE A 14 2.65 -5.50 -5.99
CA ILE A 14 2.67 -6.14 -4.68
C ILE A 14 3.94 -5.78 -3.93
N VAL A 15 5.10 -5.87 -4.60
CA VAL A 15 6.40 -5.49 -4.02
C VAL A 15 6.41 -4.03 -3.59
N LEU A 16 5.94 -3.10 -4.43
CA LEU A 16 5.91 -1.67 -4.09
C LEU A 16 5.04 -1.39 -2.86
N VAL A 17 3.86 -2.02 -2.78
CA VAL A 17 2.97 -1.90 -1.61
C VAL A 17 3.65 -2.43 -0.35
N PHE A 18 4.35 -3.56 -0.44
CA PHE A 18 5.10 -4.11 0.69
C PHE A 18 6.23 -3.20 1.15
N VAL A 19 6.99 -2.63 0.22
CA VAL A 19 8.05 -1.65 0.55
C VAL A 19 7.46 -0.46 1.32
N VAL A 20 6.32 0.07 0.87
CA VAL A 20 5.64 1.18 1.56
C VAL A 20 5.18 0.77 2.97
N SER A 21 4.59 -0.41 3.12
CA SER A 21 4.15 -0.94 4.44
C SER A 21 5.33 -1.09 5.41
N MET A 22 6.46 -1.62 4.94
CA MET A 22 7.68 -1.72 5.74
C MET A 22 8.21 -0.36 6.18
N LEU A 23 8.17 0.65 5.29
CA LEU A 23 8.60 2.01 5.64
C LEU A 23 7.71 2.63 6.73
N TRP A 24 6.41 2.36 6.71
CA TRP A 24 5.50 2.76 7.79
C TRP A 24 5.84 2.07 9.12
N GLY A 25 6.03 0.75 9.11
CA GLY A 25 6.44 0.01 10.31
C GLY A 25 7.78 0.51 10.89
N LEU A 26 8.74 0.83 10.02
CA LEU A 26 10.03 1.41 10.40
C LEU A 26 9.87 2.80 11.02
N HIS A 27 9.04 3.65 10.41
CA HIS A 27 8.75 4.99 10.94
C HIS A 27 8.12 4.90 12.33
N TYR A 28 7.08 4.07 12.50
CA TYR A 28 6.44 3.88 13.81
C TYR A 28 7.40 3.32 14.86
N ALA A 29 8.37 2.48 14.46
CA ALA A 29 9.35 1.96 15.40
C ALA A 29 10.39 3.00 15.82
N LEU A 30 10.93 3.78 14.87
CA LEU A 30 12.14 4.60 15.09
C LEU A 30 11.89 6.10 15.23
N THR A 31 10.89 6.64 14.55
CA THR A 31 10.77 8.09 14.32
C THR A 31 9.33 8.58 14.49
N TRP A 32 8.53 7.89 15.30
CA TRP A 32 7.11 8.17 15.49
C TRP A 32 6.81 9.62 15.94
N GLU A 33 7.76 10.29 16.58
CA GLU A 33 7.65 11.70 17.01
C GLU A 33 7.92 12.71 15.88
N SER A 34 8.43 12.27 14.73
CA SER A 34 8.75 13.16 13.61
C SER A 34 7.49 13.64 12.90
N ALA A 35 7.28 14.95 12.88
CA ALA A 35 6.10 15.55 12.26
C ALA A 35 6.10 15.50 10.71
N GLY A 36 7.28 15.47 10.07
CA GLY A 36 7.40 15.58 8.60
C GLY A 36 7.29 14.25 7.85
N ILE A 37 7.83 13.18 8.43
CA ILE A 37 7.85 11.83 7.86
C ILE A 37 6.46 11.27 7.53
N PRO A 38 5.42 11.39 8.37
CA PRO A 38 4.11 10.83 8.07
C PRO A 38 3.47 11.47 6.83
N TYR A 39 3.70 12.76 6.57
CA TYR A 39 3.20 13.41 5.35
C TYR A 39 3.88 12.86 4.09
N ALA A 40 5.21 12.69 4.14
CA ALA A 40 5.96 12.13 3.03
C ALA A 40 5.57 10.67 2.75
N LEU A 41 5.41 9.85 3.79
CA LEU A 41 4.97 8.46 3.67
C LEU A 41 3.52 8.35 3.19
N THR A 42 2.63 9.23 3.63
CA THR A 42 1.25 9.28 3.15
C THR A 42 1.20 9.62 1.67
N PHE A 43 1.95 10.63 1.23
CA PHE A 43 2.05 11.00 -0.19
C PHE A 43 2.67 9.87 -1.02
N LEU A 44 3.73 9.22 -0.53
CA LEU A 44 4.33 8.07 -1.19
C LEU A 44 3.34 6.90 -1.32
N SER A 45 2.57 6.61 -0.26
CA SER A 45 1.54 5.56 -0.24
C SER A 45 0.45 5.86 -1.27
N ALA A 46 -0.08 7.09 -1.25
CA ALA A 46 -1.06 7.56 -2.21
C ALA A 46 -0.57 7.42 -3.66
N PHE A 47 0.67 7.84 -3.93
CA PHE A 47 1.27 7.75 -5.24
C PHE A 47 1.41 6.29 -5.70
N VAL A 48 1.99 5.43 -4.86
CA VAL A 48 2.18 4.00 -5.18
C VAL A 48 0.85 3.31 -5.43
N VAL A 49 -0.14 3.50 -4.57
CA VAL A 49 -1.49 2.92 -4.72
C VAL A 49 -2.14 3.41 -6.01
N THR A 50 -2.05 4.71 -6.31
CA THR A 50 -2.61 5.29 -7.54
C THR A 50 -1.96 4.69 -8.79
N GLN A 51 -0.63 4.57 -8.82
CA GLN A 51 0.09 3.93 -9.93
C GLN A 51 -0.28 2.45 -10.07
N CYS A 52 -0.44 1.73 -8.96
CA CYS A 52 -0.90 0.35 -8.97
C CYS A 52 -2.31 0.23 -9.57
N CYS A 53 -3.25 1.10 -9.19
CA CYS A 53 -4.59 1.07 -9.77
C CYS A 53 -4.60 1.48 -11.25
N ILE A 54 -3.79 2.46 -11.68
CA ILE A 54 -3.64 2.82 -13.10
C ILE A 54 -3.09 1.64 -13.92
N ALA A 55 -2.06 0.96 -13.41
CA ALA A 55 -1.51 -0.17 -14.13
C ALA A 55 -2.45 -1.39 -14.08
N ASP A 56 -3.22 -1.60 -13.00
CA ASP A 56 -4.27 -2.63 -12.95
C ASP A 56 -5.40 -2.32 -13.96
N SER A 57 -5.75 -1.05 -14.13
CA SER A 57 -6.79 -0.63 -15.07
C SER A 57 -6.44 -0.96 -16.52
N LYS A 58 -5.15 -0.88 -16.86
CA LYS A 58 -4.62 -1.29 -18.17
C LYS A 58 -4.73 -2.81 -18.34
N VAL A 59 -4.44 -3.58 -17.29
CA VAL A 59 -4.55 -5.06 -17.30
C VAL A 59 -6.01 -5.51 -17.41
N VAL A 60 -6.94 -4.83 -16.72
CA VAL A 60 -8.38 -5.14 -16.73
C VAL A 60 -9.10 -4.54 -17.96
N ARG A 61 -8.41 -3.74 -18.79
CA ARG A 61 -8.96 -3.03 -19.96
C ARG A 61 -10.15 -2.12 -19.61
N LYS A 62 -10.15 -1.55 -18.42
CA LYS A 62 -11.14 -0.55 -17.96
C LYS A 62 -10.40 0.74 -17.62
N PRO A 63 -10.29 1.70 -18.54
CA PRO A 63 -9.49 2.90 -18.31
C PRO A 63 -10.06 3.76 -17.18
N ILE A 64 -9.18 4.28 -16.33
CA ILE A 64 -9.53 5.21 -15.26
C ILE A 64 -9.42 6.64 -15.82
N LEU A 65 -10.49 7.42 -15.68
CA LEU A 65 -10.51 8.84 -16.04
C LEU A 65 -9.47 9.61 -15.22
N LEU A 66 -8.83 10.62 -15.82
CA LEU A 66 -7.80 11.43 -15.16
C LEU A 66 -8.32 12.08 -13.85
N SER A 67 -9.57 12.54 -13.85
CA SER A 67 -10.24 13.08 -12.66
C SER A 67 -10.28 12.08 -11.50
N PHE A 68 -10.49 10.80 -11.81
CA PHE A 68 -10.53 9.74 -10.82
C PHE A 68 -9.13 9.36 -10.32
N GLN A 69 -8.07 9.60 -11.10
CA GLN A 69 -6.69 9.42 -10.65
C GLN A 69 -6.32 10.45 -9.57
N TRP A 70 -6.74 11.70 -9.72
CA TRP A 70 -6.57 12.73 -8.68
C TRP A 70 -7.35 12.41 -7.41
N LEU A 71 -8.60 11.96 -7.56
CA LEU A 71 -9.42 11.56 -6.43
C LEU A 71 -8.79 10.37 -5.70
N MET A 72 -8.23 9.42 -6.44
CA MET A 72 -7.51 8.28 -5.87
C MET A 72 -6.19 8.66 -5.22
N LEU A 73 -5.50 9.70 -5.69
CA LEU A 73 -4.31 10.22 -5.01
C LEU A 73 -4.66 10.86 -3.66
N LEU A 74 -5.72 11.66 -3.62
CA LEU A 74 -6.12 12.40 -2.41
C LEU A 74 -6.82 11.50 -1.39
N PHE A 75 -7.67 10.59 -1.85
CA PHE A 75 -8.51 9.73 -1.03
C PHE A 75 -8.22 8.25 -1.28
N TRP A 76 -6.94 7.89 -1.37
CA TRP A 76 -6.48 6.54 -1.75
C TRP A 76 -7.07 5.44 -0.87
N THR A 77 -7.24 5.70 0.43
CA THR A 77 -7.79 4.76 1.42
C THR A 77 -9.21 4.30 1.09
N VAL A 78 -10.03 5.18 0.50
CA VAL A 78 -11.42 4.87 0.15
C VAL A 78 -11.54 4.55 -1.35
N SER A 79 -10.82 5.29 -2.18
CA SER A 79 -10.94 5.24 -3.64
C SER A 79 -10.36 3.94 -4.21
N ALA A 80 -9.24 3.43 -3.69
CA ALA A 80 -8.65 2.20 -4.20
C ALA A 80 -9.53 0.96 -3.91
N PRO A 81 -10.09 0.77 -2.69
CA PRO A 81 -11.09 -0.27 -2.45
C PRO A 81 -12.33 -0.10 -3.33
N ALA A 82 -12.87 1.12 -3.44
CA ALA A 82 -14.03 1.39 -4.28
C ALA A 82 -13.77 1.03 -5.75
N TYR A 83 -12.57 1.34 -6.26
CA TYR A 83 -12.12 0.95 -7.60
C TYR A 83 -12.09 -0.58 -7.78
N LEU A 84 -11.55 -1.32 -6.82
CA LEU A 84 -11.50 -2.79 -6.88
C LEU A 84 -12.90 -3.40 -6.87
N VAL A 85 -13.80 -2.89 -6.02
CA VAL A 85 -15.20 -3.34 -5.95
C VAL A 85 -15.94 -3.02 -7.25
N TRP A 86 -15.76 -1.83 -7.82
CA TRP A 86 -16.36 -1.48 -9.12
C TRP A 86 -15.87 -2.44 -10.21
N THR A 87 -14.56 -2.59 -10.35
CA THR A 87 -14.00 -3.32 -11.49
C THR A 87 -14.26 -4.82 -11.43
N ARG A 88 -14.28 -5.43 -10.22
CA ARG A 88 -14.28 -6.89 -9.99
C ARG A 88 -15.43 -7.40 -9.10
N ARG A 89 -16.40 -6.56 -8.70
CA ARG A 89 -17.56 -6.92 -7.84
C ARG A 89 -17.13 -7.61 -6.54
N LEU A 90 -17.72 -8.76 -6.19
CA LEU A 90 -17.42 -9.54 -4.98
C LEU A 90 -15.96 -9.97 -4.87
N ARG A 91 -15.30 -10.30 -5.99
CA ARG A 91 -13.85 -10.61 -5.99
C ARG A 91 -13.02 -9.37 -5.64
N GLY A 92 -13.52 -8.18 -6.00
CA GLY A 92 -12.92 -6.90 -5.64
C GLY A 92 -12.92 -6.65 -4.14
N VAL A 93 -14.01 -7.02 -3.45
CA VAL A 93 -14.11 -6.92 -1.98
C VAL A 93 -13.04 -7.81 -1.32
N GLY A 94 -12.92 -9.07 -1.74
CA GLY A 94 -11.91 -9.99 -1.21
C GLY A 94 -10.47 -9.50 -1.43
N LEU A 95 -10.19 -8.90 -2.59
CA LEU A 95 -8.88 -8.31 -2.88
C LEU A 95 -8.61 -7.05 -2.04
N ALA A 96 -9.62 -6.19 -1.84
CA ALA A 96 -9.48 -5.01 -1.01
C ALA A 96 -9.21 -5.38 0.46
N ILE A 97 -9.96 -6.35 1.00
CA ILE A 97 -9.73 -6.87 2.35
C ILE A 97 -8.34 -7.51 2.44
N GLY A 98 -7.98 -8.37 1.49
CA GLY A 98 -6.67 -9.01 1.47
C GLY A 98 -5.52 -8.00 1.40
N PHE A 99 -5.70 -6.91 0.65
CA PHE A 99 -4.75 -5.81 0.60
C PHE A 99 -4.59 -5.14 1.98
N PHE A 100 -5.68 -4.77 2.64
CA PHE A 100 -5.61 -4.16 3.97
C PHE A 100 -4.99 -5.10 5.00
N VAL A 101 -5.39 -6.38 5.02
CA VAL A 101 -4.82 -7.37 5.95
C VAL A 101 -3.32 -7.54 5.73
N LEU A 102 -2.89 -7.71 4.47
CA LEU A 102 -1.47 -7.84 4.17
C LEU A 102 -0.69 -6.58 4.56
N TYR A 103 -1.23 -5.40 4.23
CA TYR A 103 -0.61 -4.13 4.59
C TYR A 103 -0.41 -4.00 6.11
N GLU A 104 -1.43 -4.31 6.90
CA GLU A 104 -1.36 -4.31 8.37
C GLU A 104 -0.39 -5.35 8.91
N VAL A 105 -0.40 -6.57 8.37
CA VAL A 105 0.51 -7.64 8.82
C VAL A 105 1.97 -7.22 8.63
N PHE A 106 2.34 -6.70 7.45
CA PHE A 106 3.71 -6.28 7.19
C PHE A 106 4.13 -5.08 8.03
N LEU A 107 3.23 -4.12 8.22
CA LEU A 107 3.47 -2.94 9.04
C LEU A 107 3.77 -3.34 10.49
N ASN A 108 2.90 -4.15 11.08
CA ASN A 108 3.05 -4.63 12.45
C ASN A 108 4.29 -5.52 12.58
N LEU A 109 4.52 -6.42 11.64
CA LEU A 109 5.69 -7.30 11.65
C LEU A 109 6.99 -6.49 11.60
N THR A 110 7.10 -5.49 10.71
CA THR A 110 8.27 -4.60 10.68
C THR A 110 8.41 -3.80 11.97
N PHE A 111 7.32 -3.26 12.51
CA PHE A 111 7.33 -2.55 13.78
C PHE A 111 7.89 -3.41 14.92
N PHE A 112 7.34 -4.62 15.11
CA PHE A 112 7.76 -5.53 16.18
C PHE A 112 9.21 -5.99 16.00
N VAL A 113 9.62 -6.34 14.78
CA VAL A 113 11.00 -6.75 14.50
C VAL A 113 11.98 -5.63 14.80
N VAL A 114 11.72 -4.40 14.33
CA VAL A 114 12.61 -3.27 14.57
C VAL A 114 12.67 -2.92 16.06
N ARG A 115 11.52 -2.88 16.75
CA ARG A 115 11.48 -2.64 18.20
C ARG A 115 12.23 -3.71 18.99
N TYR A 116 12.07 -4.97 18.63
CA TYR A 116 12.84 -6.06 19.25
C TYR A 116 14.35 -5.92 19.01
N LEU A 117 14.77 -5.47 17.83
CA LEU A 117 16.19 -5.24 17.53
C LEU A 117 16.79 -4.04 18.30
N VAL A 118 15.99 -3.00 18.54
CA VAL A 118 16.44 -1.78 19.23
C VAL A 118 16.39 -1.93 20.75
N ASP A 119 15.26 -2.38 21.29
CA ASP A 119 14.97 -2.43 22.73
C ASP A 119 15.23 -3.82 23.34
N GLY A 120 15.52 -4.83 22.51
CA GLY A 120 15.74 -6.21 22.94
C GLY A 120 14.48 -6.89 23.49
N PRO A 121 14.61 -8.03 24.20
CA PRO A 121 13.48 -8.73 24.81
C PRO A 121 12.81 -7.96 25.96
N ALA A 122 13.39 -6.84 26.41
CA ALA A 122 12.77 -5.94 27.39
C ALA A 122 11.53 -5.23 26.83
N PHE A 123 11.42 -5.09 25.50
CA PHE A 123 10.26 -4.53 24.83
C PHE A 123 8.94 -5.25 25.17
N PHE A 124 8.95 -6.59 25.18
CA PHE A 124 7.74 -7.39 25.45
C PHE A 124 7.32 -7.44 26.93
N ARG A 125 8.11 -6.84 27.83
CA ARG A 125 7.82 -6.79 29.27
C ARG A 125 7.22 -5.46 29.72
N ARG A 126 7.08 -4.49 28.81
CA ARG A 126 6.36 -3.23 29.04
C ARG A 126 4.95 -3.34 28.49
#